data_AF-A0A3P6DXQ9-F1
#
_entry.id   AF-A0A3P6DXQ9-F1
#
_cell.length_a   1.000
_cell.length_b   1.000
_cell.length_c   1.000
_cell.angle_alpha   90.00
_cell.angle_beta   90.00
_cell.angle_gamma   90.00
#
_symmetry.space_group_name_H-M   'P 1'
#
loop_
_entity.id
_entity.type
_entity.pdbx_description
1 polymer ?
#
loop_
_entity_poly.entity_id
_entity_poly.type
_entity_poly.pdbx_seq_one_letter_code
_entity_poly.pdbx_strand_id
1 'polypeptide(L)'
;RLREIKSKLSPDIMFLMETKNQDEAVLNTYRSSDYSHYYTVPPEGLSGGLALSWKSNIQLDVLYSSPNIIDTCITHQNKTFFVSYVYGAPRRDERVEFWNKLTELG
;
A
#
# COMPACT_ATOMS: atom_id res chain seq x y z
N ARG A 1 15.21 -11.68 -2.50
CA ARG A 1 14.68 -10.48 -3.20
C ARG A 1 14.01 -9.46 -2.27
N LEU A 2 12.81 -9.70 -1.70
CA LEU A 2 12.15 -8.70 -0.83
C LEU A 2 12.98 -8.35 0.43
N ARG A 3 13.53 -9.40 1.08
CA ARG A 3 14.45 -9.25 2.23
C ARG A 3 15.73 -8.48 1.89
N GLU A 4 16.24 -8.62 0.67
CA GLU A 4 17.46 -7.91 0.23
C GLU A 4 17.19 -6.43 -0.06
N ILE A 5 16.05 -6.12 -0.70
CA ILE A 5 15.62 -4.72 -0.91
C ILE A 5 15.47 -4.02 0.43
N LYS A 6 14.80 -4.66 1.39
CA LYS A 6 14.68 -4.16 2.77
C LYS A 6 16.05 -3.95 3.41
N SER A 7 16.95 -4.93 3.34
CA SER A 7 18.28 -4.83 3.95
C SER A 7 19.14 -3.72 3.36
N LYS A 8 18.97 -3.38 2.08
CA LYS A 8 19.77 -2.35 1.40
C LYS A 8 19.17 -0.95 1.49
N LEU A 9 17.85 -0.83 1.43
CA LEU A 9 17.17 0.46 1.36
C LEU A 9 16.58 0.91 2.70
N SER A 10 16.26 -0.03 3.59
CA SER A 10 15.54 0.21 4.86
C SER A 10 14.39 1.22 4.73
N PRO A 11 13.40 1.00 3.84
CA PRO A 11 12.33 1.97 3.59
C PRO A 11 11.56 2.29 4.86
N ASP A 12 11.04 3.51 4.98
CA ASP A 12 10.11 3.87 6.08
C ASP A 12 8.68 3.44 5.79
N ILE A 13 8.32 3.39 4.50
CA ILE A 13 7.04 2.91 4.00
C ILE A 13 7.30 1.94 2.85
N MET A 14 6.59 0.82 2.82
CA MET A 14 6.67 -0.19 1.78
C MET A 14 5.28 -0.53 1.28
N PHE A 15 5.08 -0.40 -0.03
CA PHE A 15 3.87 -0.76 -0.73
C PHE A 15 4.14 -1.96 -1.65
N LEU A 16 3.32 -3.00 -1.51
CA LEU A 16 3.34 -4.21 -2.33
C LEU A 16 1.99 -4.37 -3.01
N MET A 17 2.04 -4.80 -4.26
CA MET A 17 0.87 -5.09 -5.10
C MET A 17 0.93 -6.54 -5.58
N GLU A 18 -0.22 -7.11 -5.96
CA GLU A 18 -0.35 -8.52 -6.39
C GLU A 18 0.02 -9.53 -5.29
N THR A 19 -0.45 -9.26 -4.06
CA THR A 19 -0.35 -10.22 -2.95
C THR A 19 -1.49 -11.25 -3.07
N LYS A 20 -1.31 -12.21 -3.99
CA LYS A 20 -2.30 -13.24 -4.39
C LYS A 20 -2.88 -14.07 -3.25
N ASN A 21 -2.25 -14.04 -2.09
CA ASN A 21 -2.85 -14.24 -0.78
C ASN A 21 -2.21 -13.21 0.13
N GLN A 22 -2.86 -12.82 1.24
CA GLN A 22 -2.17 -12.14 2.35
C GLN A 22 -1.21 -13.14 2.99
N ASP A 23 -0.18 -13.46 2.22
CA ASP A 23 0.60 -14.66 2.37
C ASP A 23 1.22 -14.59 3.74
N GLU A 24 1.14 -15.67 4.49
CA GLU A 24 1.76 -15.75 5.80
C GLU A 24 3.25 -15.39 5.71
N ALA A 25 3.87 -15.60 4.53
CA ALA A 25 5.19 -15.13 4.17
C ALA A 25 5.35 -13.59 4.11
N VAL A 26 4.37 -12.86 3.56
CA VAL A 26 4.36 -11.38 3.53
C VAL A 26 4.17 -10.85 4.96
N LEU A 27 3.19 -11.37 5.68
CA LEU A 27 2.96 -11.05 7.10
C LEU A 27 4.17 -11.41 7.98
N ASN A 28 4.81 -12.56 7.78
CA ASN A 28 6.02 -12.95 8.50
C ASN A 28 7.25 -12.10 8.11
N THR A 29 7.28 -11.58 6.88
CA THR A 29 8.31 -10.62 6.46
C THR A 29 8.11 -9.27 7.16
N TYR A 30 6.86 -8.87 7.43
CA TYR A 30 6.55 -7.70 8.27
C TYR A 30 6.86 -7.96 9.76
N ARG A 31 6.48 -9.12 10.31
CA ARG A 31 6.75 -9.47 11.72
C ARG A 31 8.24 -9.51 12.07
N SER A 32 9.11 -9.78 11.10
CA SER A 32 10.57 -9.74 11.24
C SER A 32 11.18 -8.39 10.86
N SER A 33 10.40 -7.30 10.91
CA SER A 33 10.79 -5.96 10.50
C SER A 33 10.45 -4.89 11.52
N ASP A 34 11.04 -3.71 11.33
CA ASP A 34 10.73 -2.50 12.10
C ASP A 34 9.38 -1.87 11.67
N TYR A 35 8.66 -2.49 10.72
CA TYR A 35 7.32 -2.07 10.34
C TYR A 35 6.31 -2.54 11.39
N SER A 36 5.96 -1.64 12.29
CA SER A 36 4.97 -1.89 13.36
C SER A 36 3.52 -1.77 12.89
N HIS A 37 3.30 -1.18 11.72
CA HIS A 37 1.97 -0.92 11.18
C HIS A 37 1.83 -1.45 9.76
N TYR A 38 0.62 -1.89 9.43
CA TYR A 38 0.27 -2.31 8.09
C TYR A 38 -1.22 -2.12 7.81
N TYR A 39 -1.55 -2.03 6.53
CA TYR A 39 -2.88 -2.00 5.97
C TYR A 39 -2.90 -2.88 4.73
N THR A 40 -3.97 -3.64 4.53
CA THR A 40 -4.06 -4.61 3.43
C THR A 40 -5.43 -4.58 2.79
N VAL A 41 -5.46 -4.63 1.47
CA VAL A 41 -6.67 -4.88 0.67
C VAL A 41 -6.56 -6.32 0.16
N PRO A 42 -7.54 -7.20 0.45
CA PRO A 42 -7.48 -8.59 0.01
C PRO A 42 -7.57 -8.69 -1.53
N PRO A 43 -7.02 -9.77 -2.13
CA PRO A 43 -7.20 -10.05 -3.55
C PRO A 43 -8.65 -10.42 -3.87
N GLU A 44 -9.06 -10.19 -5.12
CA GLU A 44 -10.32 -10.68 -5.68
C GLU A 44 -10.04 -11.92 -6.54
N GLY A 45 -10.39 -13.10 -6.00
CA GLY A 45 -10.08 -14.38 -6.63
C GLY A 45 -8.57 -14.61 -6.70
N LEU A 46 -8.02 -14.67 -7.92
CA LEU A 46 -6.59 -14.91 -8.19
C LEU A 46 -5.79 -13.64 -8.51
N SER A 47 -6.43 -12.46 -8.45
CA SER A 47 -5.85 -11.18 -8.88
C SER A 47 -5.86 -10.16 -7.76
N GLY A 48 -4.89 -9.25 -7.78
CA GLY A 48 -4.83 -8.13 -6.87
C GLY A 48 -4.24 -8.51 -5.51
N GLY A 49 -4.72 -7.83 -4.47
CA GLY A 49 -4.10 -7.86 -3.17
C GLY A 49 -3.08 -6.74 -3.05
N LEU A 50 -3.32 -5.82 -2.11
CA LEU A 50 -2.45 -4.71 -1.80
C LEU A 50 -2.00 -4.82 -0.35
N ALA A 51 -0.74 -4.49 -0.08
CA ALA A 51 -0.22 -4.40 1.27
C ALA A 51 0.64 -3.14 1.40
N LEU A 52 0.30 -2.32 2.38
CA LEU A 52 1.04 -1.13 2.78
C LEU A 52 1.56 -1.35 4.20
N SER A 53 2.85 -1.12 4.44
CA SER A 53 3.46 -1.25 5.77
C SER A 53 4.39 -0.08 6.05
N TRP A 54 4.44 0.37 7.29
CA TRP A 54 5.28 1.51 7.68
C TRP A 54 5.81 1.38 9.11
N LYS A 55 6.91 2.10 9.37
CA LYS A 55 7.57 2.16 10.68
C LYS A 55 6.78 3.03 11.66
N SER A 56 7.01 2.84 12.95
CA SER A 56 6.31 3.58 14.03
C SER A 56 6.58 5.09 14.05
N ASN A 57 7.66 5.56 13.41
CA ASN A 57 7.99 6.98 13.29
C ASN A 57 7.23 7.70 12.17
N ILE A 58 6.37 6.99 11.43
CA ILE A 58 5.51 7.55 10.40
C ILE A 58 4.07 7.56 10.91
N GLN A 59 3.46 8.73 10.99
CA GLN A 59 2.02 8.85 11.18
C GLN A 59 1.37 8.76 9.79
N LEU A 60 0.55 7.75 9.58
CA LEU A 60 -0.12 7.49 8.31
C LEU A 60 -1.57 7.10 8.59
N ASP A 61 -2.49 7.85 7.98
CA ASP A 61 -3.92 7.61 8.01
C ASP A 61 -4.39 7.17 6.61
N VAL A 62 -5.12 6.07 6.54
CA VAL A 62 -5.75 5.62 5.28
C VAL A 62 -7.07 6.36 5.12
N LEU A 63 -7.17 7.18 4.07
CA LEU A 63 -8.36 7.98 3.76
C LEU A 63 -9.35 7.22 2.88
N TYR A 64 -8.82 6.44 1.95
CA TYR A 64 -9.61 5.64 1.02
C TYR A 64 -8.86 4.37 0.62
N SER A 65 -9.61 3.31 0.34
CA SER A 65 -9.04 2.06 -0.16
C SER A 65 -9.99 1.37 -1.13
N SER A 66 -9.43 0.78 -2.16
CA SER A 66 -10.09 -0.08 -3.14
C SER A 66 -9.11 -1.17 -3.61
N PRO A 67 -9.54 -2.14 -4.41
CA PRO A 67 -8.63 -3.14 -5.00
C PRO A 67 -7.46 -2.55 -5.79
N ASN A 68 -7.56 -1.30 -6.25
CA ASN A 68 -6.58 -0.64 -7.10
C ASN A 68 -5.93 0.61 -6.48
N ILE A 69 -6.43 1.12 -5.36
CA ILE A 69 -5.95 2.37 -4.74
C ILE A 69 -5.90 2.21 -3.23
N ILE A 70 -4.81 2.61 -2.60
CA ILE A 70 -4.78 2.99 -1.18
C ILE A 70 -4.39 4.46 -1.14
N ASP A 71 -5.26 5.31 -0.61
CA ASP A 71 -5.00 6.74 -0.47
C ASP A 71 -4.73 7.09 0.99
N THR A 72 -3.69 7.87 1.23
CA THR A 72 -3.22 8.14 2.58
C THR A 72 -2.87 9.60 2.82
N CYS A 73 -3.10 10.05 4.05
CA CYS A 73 -2.50 11.24 4.61
C CYS A 73 -1.31 10.82 5.46
N ILE A 74 -0.12 11.35 5.17
CA ILE A 74 1.10 11.03 5.89
C ILE A 74 1.64 12.28 6.56
N THR A 75 1.94 12.19 7.84
CA THR A 75 2.65 13.21 8.60
C THR A 75 4.02 12.69 9.04
N HIS A 76 5.07 13.37 8.60
CA HIS A 76 6.44 13.07 8.98
C HIS A 76 7.24 14.36 9.16
N GLN A 77 7.96 14.50 10.28
CA GLN A 77 8.75 15.69 10.62
C GLN A 77 7.97 17.01 10.45
N ASN A 78 6.75 17.05 10.98
CA ASN A 78 5.81 18.20 10.90
C ASN A 78 5.42 18.61 9.46
N LYS A 79 5.63 17.74 8.48
CA LYS A 79 5.12 17.92 7.11
C LYS A 79 4.02 16.91 6.86
N THR A 80 2.89 17.40 6.40
CA THR A 80 1.74 16.58 6.01
C THR A 80 1.61 16.59 4.49
N PHE A 81 1.49 15.42 3.90
CA PHE A 81 1.33 15.23 2.46
C PHE A 81 0.44 14.02 2.17
N PHE A 82 -0.16 14.00 0.98
CA PHE A 82 -1.04 12.93 0.53
C PHE A 82 -0.31 12.02 -0.45
N VAL A 83 -0.54 10.71 -0.33
CA VAL A 83 0.03 9.70 -1.23
C VAL A 83 -1.03 8.68 -1.61
N SER A 84 -1.30 8.60 -2.90
CA SER A 84 -2.14 7.54 -3.47
C SER A 84 -1.24 6.43 -4.04
N TYR A 85 -1.32 5.24 -3.44
CA TYR A 85 -0.68 4.03 -3.92
C TYR A 85 -1.60 3.33 -4.92
N VAL A 86 -1.19 3.30 -6.19
CA VAL A 86 -2.02 2.82 -7.29
C VAL A 86 -1.51 1.49 -7.83
N TYR A 87 -2.42 0.52 -8.00
CA TYR A 87 -2.18 -0.74 -8.69
C TYR A 87 -3.13 -0.90 -9.88
N GLY A 88 -2.55 -0.81 -11.09
CA GLY A 88 -3.11 -1.29 -12.35
C GLY A 88 -4.44 -0.67 -12.78
N ALA A 89 -4.53 -0.22 -14.02
CA ALA A 89 -5.81 0.23 -14.55
C ALA A 89 -6.80 -0.94 -14.51
N PRO A 90 -7.98 -0.78 -13.88
CA PRO A 90 -9.02 -1.80 -13.93
C PRO A 90 -9.45 -2.03 -15.39
N ARG A 91 -10.32 -3.01 -15.64
CA ARG A 91 -10.78 -3.37 -17.00
C ARG A 91 -11.09 -2.11 -17.81
N ARG A 92 -10.95 -2.14 -19.15
CA ARG A 92 -11.11 -0.93 -19.99
C ARG A 92 -12.34 -0.08 -19.62
N ASP A 93 -13.41 -0.75 -19.25
CA ASP A 93 -14.70 -0.17 -18.90
C ASP A 93 -14.68 0.57 -17.54
N GLU A 94 -13.79 0.19 -16.63
CA GLU A 94 -13.63 0.75 -15.27
C GLU A 94 -12.57 1.88 -15.20
N ARG A 95 -11.82 2.12 -16.29
CA ARG A 95 -10.74 3.12 -16.31
C ARG A 95 -11.21 4.54 -16.06
N VAL A 96 -12.34 4.92 -16.64
CA VAL A 96 -12.88 6.28 -16.50
C VAL A 96 -13.24 6.55 -15.05
N GLU A 97 -13.96 5.60 -14.42
CA GLU A 97 -14.31 5.69 -13.01
C GLU A 97 -13.08 5.72 -12.10
N PHE A 98 -12.08 4.88 -12.40
CA PHE A 98 -10.81 4.88 -11.68
C PHE A 98 -10.12 6.25 -11.70
N TRP A 99 -9.97 6.85 -12.89
CA TRP A 99 -9.30 8.15 -13.02
C TRP A 99 -10.10 9.29 -12.39
N ASN A 100 -11.42 9.29 -12.58
CA ASN A 100 -12.30 10.25 -11.90
C ASN A 100 -12.14 10.14 -10.39
N LYS A 101 -12.14 8.91 -9.86
CA LYS A 101 -11.93 8.69 -8.43
C LYS A 101 -10.58 9.24 -7.98
N LEU A 102 -9.50 8.96 -8.72
CA LEU A 102 -8.17 9.46 -8.38
C LEU A 102 -8.10 10.99 -8.37
N THR A 103 -8.87 11.70 -9.20
CA THR A 103 -8.94 13.17 -9.18
C THR A 103 -9.70 13.75 -7.99
N GLU A 104 -10.50 12.93 -7.29
CA GLU A 104 -11.18 13.31 -6.04
C GLU A 104 -10.33 13.05 -4.80
N LEU A 105 -9.25 12.27 -4.93
CA LEU A 105 -8.35 11.90 -3.84
C LEU A 105 -7.22 12.93 -3.71
N GLY A 106 -6.73 13.13 -2.49
CA GLY A 106 -5.87 14.26 -2.12
C GLY A 106 -6.48 15.06 -0.98
#